data_AF-A0A835HRH4-F1
#
_entry.id   AF-A0A835HRH4-F1
#
_cell.length_a   1.000
_cell.length_b   1.000
_cell.length_c   1.000
_cell.angle_alpha   90.00
_cell.angle_beta   90.00
_cell.angle_gamma   90.00
#
_symmetry.space_group_name_H-M   'P 1'
#
loop_
_entity.id
_entity.type
_entity.pdbx_description
1 polymer ?
#
loop_
_entity_poly.entity_id
_entity_poly.type
_entity_poly.pdbx_seq_one_letter_code
_entity_poly.pdbx_strand_id
1 'polypeptide(L)'
;GGGVVGYMESGRQWHAKDIGQTDRKCAWMPHGFMSVDTKLGAGKAFLRSLCHQNAEWGVDFVKHYCIFGDDLNVNEVAIVSEVLKELDRPILYSLSPGTSATLAMAKDVSYLVNMYRITRDDWDSWGDVAAHFNVSSSHYNIQPPPLLLDIRMKTVKY
;
A
#
# COMPACT_ATOMS: atom_id res chain seq x y z
N GLY A 1 -15.98 32.20 2.63
CA GLY A 1 -15.02 31.21 3.16
C GLY A 1 -15.80 30.01 3.62
N GLY A 2 -15.80 28.93 2.84
CA GLY A 2 -16.44 27.68 3.24
C GLY A 2 -15.50 26.92 4.17
N GLY A 3 -15.91 26.72 5.42
CA GLY A 3 -15.16 25.87 6.35
C GLY A 3 -15.14 24.43 5.85
N VAL A 4 -14.00 23.75 6.01
CA VAL A 4 -13.90 22.31 5.74
C VAL A 4 -14.81 21.59 6.74
N VAL A 5 -15.93 21.06 6.26
CA VAL A 5 -16.82 20.23 7.08
C VAL A 5 -16.17 18.86 7.23
N GLY A 6 -15.92 18.43 8.47
CA GLY A 6 -15.37 17.10 8.74
C GLY A 6 -16.35 15.99 8.34
N TYR A 7 -15.86 14.75 8.25
CA TYR A 7 -16.70 13.61 7.91
C TYR A 7 -17.78 13.36 8.98
N MET A 8 -19.04 13.26 8.56
CA MET A 8 -20.20 13.05 9.42
C MET A 8 -20.87 11.72 9.08
N GLU A 9 -21.10 10.87 10.09
CA GLU A 9 -21.84 9.62 9.94
C GLU A 9 -22.59 9.32 11.24
N SER A 10 -23.87 8.93 11.14
CA SER A 10 -24.74 8.62 12.28
C SER A 10 -24.84 9.75 13.32
N GLY A 11 -24.84 11.01 12.87
CA GLY A 11 -24.91 12.19 13.76
C GLY A 11 -23.62 12.51 14.51
N ARG A 12 -22.53 11.81 14.24
CA ARG A 12 -21.21 12.03 14.84
C ARG A 12 -20.24 12.63 13.81
N GLN A 13 -19.47 13.63 14.26
CA GLN A 13 -18.28 14.08 13.55
C GLN A 13 -17.10 13.17 13.88
N TRP A 14 -16.42 12.68 12.84
CA TRP A 14 -15.26 11.81 12.95
C TRP A 14 -13.97 12.60 12.72
N HIS A 15 -12.94 12.26 13.50
CA HIS A 15 -11.61 12.83 13.40
C HIS A 15 -10.55 11.74 13.18
N ALA A 16 -9.35 12.14 12.77
CA ALA A 16 -8.24 11.22 12.53
C ALA A 16 -7.95 10.28 13.72
N LYS A 17 -8.04 10.79 14.95
CA LYS A 17 -7.85 9.99 16.18
C LYS A 17 -8.89 8.88 16.36
N ASP A 18 -10.07 9.01 15.74
CA ASP A 18 -11.16 8.05 15.87
C ASP A 18 -11.04 6.88 14.88
N ILE A 19 -10.22 7.04 13.85
CA ILE A 19 -10.04 6.07 12.76
C ILE A 19 -8.62 5.49 12.70
N GLY A 20 -7.67 6.00 13.49
CA GLY A 20 -6.29 5.49 13.53
C GLY A 20 -6.16 4.23 14.38
N GLN A 21 -5.48 3.20 13.85
CA GLN A 21 -5.23 1.94 14.55
C GLN A 21 -3.88 1.97 15.27
N THR A 22 -3.87 2.34 16.54
CA THR A 22 -2.64 2.53 17.32
C THR A 22 -1.84 1.25 17.56
N ASP A 23 -2.45 0.08 17.40
CA ASP A 23 -1.82 -1.25 17.45
C ASP A 23 -1.24 -1.68 16.09
N ARG A 24 -1.58 -0.98 15.00
CA ARG A 24 -1.14 -1.25 13.63
C ARG A 24 -0.25 -0.11 13.12
N LYS A 25 0.90 0.04 13.77
CA LYS A 25 1.91 1.06 13.41
C LYS A 25 2.91 0.49 12.42
N CYS A 26 3.46 1.34 11.58
CA CYS A 26 4.56 0.94 10.73
C CYS A 26 5.79 0.55 11.57
N ALA A 27 6.28 -0.68 11.41
CA ALA A 27 7.27 -1.27 12.32
C ALA A 27 8.57 -0.46 12.44
N TRP A 28 9.08 0.10 11.34
CA TRP A 28 10.32 0.89 11.33
C TRP A 28 10.12 2.36 11.73
N MET A 29 8.87 2.84 11.79
CA MET A 29 8.51 4.22 12.18
C MET A 29 7.30 4.24 13.12
N PRO A 30 7.43 3.69 14.35
CA PRO A 30 6.31 3.43 15.25
C PRO A 30 5.62 4.69 15.81
N HIS A 31 6.22 5.86 15.61
CA HIS A 31 5.68 7.16 16.02
C HIS A 31 5.28 8.06 14.84
N GLY A 32 5.38 7.56 13.60
CA GLY A 32 5.07 8.34 12.39
C GLY A 32 3.75 7.93 11.75
N PHE A 33 3.64 6.66 11.34
CA PHE A 33 2.49 6.18 10.56
C PHE A 33 1.80 4.98 11.22
N MET A 34 0.48 4.91 11.03
CA MET A 34 -0.35 3.79 11.45
C MET A 34 -1.47 3.55 10.43
N SER A 35 -2.01 2.33 10.40
CA SER A 35 -3.17 1.97 9.58
C SER A 35 -4.43 2.71 9.99
N VAL A 36 -5.38 2.73 9.06
CA VAL A 36 -6.72 3.30 9.23
C VAL A 36 -7.71 2.16 9.43
N ASP A 37 -8.65 2.32 10.37
CA ASP A 37 -9.70 1.33 10.61
C ASP A 37 -10.74 1.36 9.48
N THR A 38 -10.54 0.45 8.52
CA THR A 38 -11.43 0.29 7.36
C THR A 38 -12.75 -0.41 7.67
N LYS A 39 -13.00 -0.80 8.93
CA LYS A 39 -14.35 -1.24 9.35
C LYS A 39 -15.31 -0.07 9.52
N LEU A 40 -14.78 1.14 9.72
CA LEU A 40 -15.55 2.36 9.89
C LEU A 40 -15.78 3.06 8.55
N GLY A 41 -16.97 3.61 8.33
CA GLY A 41 -17.27 4.44 7.15
C GLY A 41 -16.31 5.62 7.04
N ALA A 42 -16.01 6.25 8.18
CA ALA A 42 -15.03 7.33 8.29
C ALA A 42 -13.60 6.94 7.88
N GLY A 43 -13.16 5.71 8.20
CA GLY A 43 -11.84 5.23 7.80
C GLY A 43 -11.73 5.01 6.29
N LYS A 44 -12.77 4.40 5.69
CA LYS A 44 -12.86 4.26 4.22
C LYS A 44 -12.92 5.62 3.53
N ALA A 45 -13.68 6.57 4.08
CA ALA A 45 -13.82 7.92 3.54
C ALA A 45 -12.48 8.69 3.56
N PHE A 46 -11.67 8.52 4.61
CA PHE A 46 -10.33 9.11 4.69
C PHE A 46 -9.39 8.54 3.61
N LEU A 47 -9.33 7.22 3.44
CA LEU A 47 -8.53 6.62 2.36
C LEU A 47 -9.01 7.07 0.98
N ARG A 48 -10.34 7.17 0.80
CA ARG A 48 -10.95 7.67 -0.42
C ARG A 48 -10.55 9.12 -0.70
N SER A 49 -10.56 10.00 0.31
CA SER A 49 -10.16 11.40 0.11
C SER A 49 -8.70 11.53 -0.32
N LEU A 50 -7.80 10.69 0.19
CA LEU A 50 -6.39 10.66 -0.25
C LEU A 50 -6.26 10.23 -1.72
N CYS A 51 -7.03 9.24 -2.15
CA CYS A 51 -7.02 8.79 -3.54
C CYS A 51 -7.53 9.87 -4.50
N HIS A 52 -8.65 10.53 -4.17
CA HIS A 52 -9.16 11.66 -4.96
C HIS A 52 -8.18 12.84 -4.98
N GLN A 53 -7.57 13.18 -3.85
CA GLN A 53 -6.58 14.24 -3.78
C GLN A 53 -5.36 13.94 -4.67
N ASN A 54 -4.86 12.70 -4.65
CA ASN A 54 -3.80 12.26 -5.56
C ASN A 54 -4.23 12.41 -7.03
N ALA A 55 -5.48 12.06 -7.36
CA ALA A 55 -6.01 12.20 -8.71
C ALA A 55 -6.12 13.68 -9.15
N GLU A 56 -6.59 14.56 -8.27
CA GLU A 56 -6.66 16.01 -8.49
C GLU A 56 -5.28 16.62 -8.72
N TRP A 57 -4.26 16.12 -8.02
CA TRP A 57 -2.86 16.53 -8.22
C TRP A 57 -2.23 15.94 -9.48
N GLY A 58 -2.94 15.06 -10.18
CA GLY A 58 -2.45 14.41 -11.38
C GLY A 58 -1.41 13.31 -11.13
N VAL A 59 -1.42 12.69 -9.95
CA VAL A 59 -0.58 11.53 -9.64
C VAL A 59 -1.00 10.35 -10.52
N ASP A 60 -0.02 9.70 -11.15
CA ASP A 60 -0.24 8.51 -11.99
C ASP A 60 0.20 7.20 -11.32
N PHE A 61 0.89 7.30 -10.19
CA PHE A 61 1.49 6.16 -9.50
C PHE A 61 1.50 6.38 -7.99
N VAL A 62 0.92 5.44 -7.24
CA VAL A 62 0.93 5.43 -5.77
C VAL A 62 1.67 4.18 -5.29
N LYS A 63 2.68 4.40 -4.47
CA LYS A 63 3.35 3.35 -3.71
C LYS A 63 2.94 3.41 -2.25
N HIS A 64 2.19 2.41 -1.82
CA HIS A 64 1.73 2.27 -0.45
C HIS A 64 2.78 1.49 0.35
N TYR A 65 3.39 2.21 1.28
CA TYR A 65 4.45 1.71 2.16
C TYR A 65 3.85 1.20 3.48
N CYS A 66 4.58 0.35 4.19
CA CYS A 66 4.15 -0.25 5.46
C CYS A 66 2.85 -1.07 5.39
N ILE A 67 2.60 -1.76 4.26
CA ILE A 67 1.33 -2.49 4.04
C ILE A 67 1.51 -3.90 3.46
N PHE A 68 2.74 -4.29 3.09
CA PHE A 68 3.00 -5.57 2.43
C PHE A 68 4.22 -6.29 3.00
N GLY A 69 4.09 -7.61 3.20
CA GLY A 69 5.03 -8.40 3.96
C GLY A 69 4.51 -8.64 5.38
N ASP A 70 5.36 -8.43 6.38
CA ASP A 70 5.02 -8.57 7.81
C ASP A 70 3.81 -7.71 8.24
N ASP A 71 3.61 -6.55 7.61
CA ASP A 71 2.52 -5.61 7.90
C ASP A 71 1.26 -5.82 7.03
N LEU A 72 1.09 -6.98 6.38
CA LEU A 72 0.03 -7.18 5.40
C LEU A 72 -1.38 -6.92 5.97
N ASN A 73 -2.09 -5.98 5.35
CA ASN A 73 -3.52 -5.73 5.57
C ASN A 73 -4.28 -5.78 4.24
N VAL A 74 -4.74 -6.97 3.84
CA VAL A 74 -5.45 -7.19 2.58
C VAL A 74 -6.72 -6.34 2.46
N ASN A 75 -7.43 -6.11 3.57
CA ASN A 75 -8.66 -5.32 3.55
C ASN A 75 -8.38 -3.85 3.20
N GLU A 76 -7.35 -3.25 3.79
CA GLU A 76 -6.95 -1.88 3.47
C GLU A 76 -6.45 -1.77 2.02
N VAL A 77 -5.67 -2.76 1.56
CA VAL A 77 -5.25 -2.86 0.15
C VAL A 77 -6.46 -2.94 -0.79
N ALA A 78 -7.47 -3.75 -0.47
CA ALA A 78 -8.67 -3.92 -1.27
C ALA A 78 -9.49 -2.61 -1.37
N ILE A 79 -9.67 -1.91 -0.24
CA ILE A 79 -10.37 -0.62 -0.22
C ILE A 79 -9.65 0.41 -1.09
N VAL A 80 -8.32 0.55 -0.95
CA VAL A 80 -7.56 1.49 -1.80
C VAL A 80 -7.65 1.07 -3.27
N SER A 81 -7.48 -0.21 -3.59
CA SER A 81 -7.64 -0.73 -4.95
C SER A 81 -9.01 -0.40 -5.55
N GLU A 82 -10.09 -0.59 -4.79
CA GLU A 82 -11.45 -0.30 -5.25
C GLU A 82 -11.63 1.19 -5.56
N VAL A 83 -11.21 2.07 -4.65
CA VAL A 83 -11.30 3.52 -4.88
C VAL A 83 -10.49 3.94 -6.10
N LEU A 84 -9.27 3.44 -6.27
CA LEU A 84 -8.43 3.79 -7.42
C LEU A 84 -9.07 3.36 -8.76
N LYS A 85 -9.86 2.28 -8.78
CA LYS A 85 -10.59 1.81 -9.97
C LYS A 85 -11.81 2.68 -10.31
N GLU A 86 -12.35 3.41 -9.33
CA GLU A 86 -13.50 4.31 -9.50
C GLU A 86 -13.11 5.72 -9.97
N LEU A 87 -11.81 6.05 -9.98
CA LEU A 87 -11.32 7.35 -10.43
C LEU A 87 -11.42 7.50 -11.96
N ASP A 88 -11.69 8.72 -12.43
CA ASP A 88 -11.75 9.05 -13.86
C ASP A 88 -10.39 8.98 -14.59
N ARG A 89 -9.30 8.77 -13.84
CA ARG A 89 -7.95 8.60 -14.38
C ARG A 89 -7.27 7.36 -13.79
N PRO A 90 -6.48 6.62 -14.58
CA PRO A 90 -5.75 5.48 -14.06
C PRO A 90 -4.62 5.95 -13.13
N ILE A 91 -4.52 5.32 -11.96
CA ILE A 91 -3.38 5.45 -11.04
C ILE A 91 -2.85 4.04 -10.78
N LEU A 92 -1.59 3.79 -11.11
CA LEU A 92 -0.94 2.52 -10.85
C LEU A 92 -0.70 2.34 -9.35
N TYR A 93 -1.06 1.16 -8.84
CA TYR A 93 -0.98 0.84 -7.42
C TYR A 93 0.13 -0.15 -7.10
N SER A 94 1.06 0.26 -6.23
CA SER A 94 2.25 -0.49 -5.83
C SER A 94 2.29 -0.72 -4.31
N LEU A 95 2.67 -1.93 -3.88
CA LEU A 95 2.82 -2.27 -2.46
C LEU A 95 4.26 -2.54 -2.03
N SER A 96 4.56 -2.19 -0.77
CA SER A 96 5.89 -2.32 -0.15
C SER A 96 5.77 -2.33 1.39
N PRO A 97 6.79 -2.80 2.15
CA PRO A 97 8.18 -3.09 1.77
C PRO A 97 8.47 -4.51 1.30
N GLY A 98 7.55 -5.47 1.32
CA GLY A 98 7.83 -6.85 0.86
C GLY A 98 8.75 -7.65 1.79
N THR A 99 8.98 -7.17 3.01
CA THR A 99 9.73 -7.91 4.04
C THR A 99 9.03 -9.21 4.36
N SER A 100 9.74 -10.33 4.28
CA SER A 100 9.19 -11.68 4.50
C SER A 100 8.00 -12.02 3.59
N ALA A 101 7.87 -11.38 2.42
CA ALA A 101 6.78 -11.66 1.49
C ALA A 101 6.77 -13.14 1.07
N THR A 102 5.59 -13.76 1.15
CA THR A 102 5.38 -15.15 0.76
C THR A 102 4.53 -15.24 -0.50
N LEU A 103 4.58 -16.39 -1.19
CA LEU A 103 3.71 -16.64 -2.36
C LEU A 103 2.22 -16.59 -2.00
N ALA A 104 1.84 -16.94 -0.76
CA ALA A 104 0.46 -16.84 -0.31
C ALA A 104 0.02 -15.37 -0.22
N MET A 105 0.81 -14.54 0.46
CA MET A 105 0.56 -13.08 0.55
C MET A 105 0.49 -12.43 -0.84
N ALA A 106 1.38 -12.84 -1.73
CA ALA A 106 1.41 -12.34 -3.10
C ALA A 106 0.15 -12.74 -3.89
N LYS A 107 -0.35 -13.97 -3.74
CA LYS A 107 -1.64 -14.39 -4.33
C LYS A 107 -2.80 -13.55 -3.79
N ASP A 108 -2.82 -13.28 -2.48
CA ASP A 108 -3.89 -12.51 -1.82
C ASP A 108 -4.03 -11.07 -2.34
N VAL A 109 -2.95 -10.48 -2.86
CA VAL A 109 -2.95 -9.09 -3.36
C VAL A 109 -2.83 -8.96 -4.88
N SER A 110 -2.44 -10.01 -5.60
CA SER A 110 -2.13 -9.97 -7.03
C SER A 110 -3.24 -9.42 -7.93
N TYR A 111 -4.52 -9.62 -7.57
CA TYR A 111 -5.68 -9.12 -8.30
C TYR A 111 -6.13 -7.71 -7.86
N LEU A 112 -5.52 -7.18 -6.79
CA LEU A 112 -5.83 -5.87 -6.22
C LEU A 112 -4.85 -4.80 -6.72
N VAL A 113 -3.63 -5.17 -7.08
CA VAL A 113 -2.54 -4.20 -7.31
C VAL A 113 -1.84 -4.44 -8.64
N ASN A 114 -1.23 -3.40 -9.18
CA ASN A 114 -0.44 -3.53 -10.40
C ASN A 114 0.93 -4.14 -10.09
N MET A 115 1.50 -3.81 -8.94
CA MET A 115 2.78 -4.35 -8.52
C MET A 115 2.88 -4.49 -7.01
N TYR A 116 3.70 -5.43 -6.56
CA TYR A 116 4.09 -5.56 -5.16
C TYR A 116 5.56 -5.94 -5.09
N ARG A 117 6.20 -5.53 -4.00
CA ARG A 117 7.61 -5.82 -3.76
C ARG A 117 7.81 -7.22 -3.23
N ILE A 118 8.76 -7.96 -3.79
CA ILE A 118 9.00 -9.37 -3.43
C ILE A 118 10.09 -9.59 -2.38
N THR A 119 10.92 -8.58 -2.10
CA THR A 119 11.97 -8.63 -1.06
C THR A 119 11.84 -7.46 -0.10
N ARG A 120 12.50 -7.52 1.06
CA ARG A 120 12.76 -6.34 1.89
C ARG A 120 13.52 -5.24 1.12
N ASP A 121 13.71 -4.08 1.74
CA ASP A 121 14.65 -3.07 1.24
C ASP A 121 16.05 -3.68 1.00
N ASP A 122 16.61 -3.41 -0.17
CA ASP A 122 17.98 -3.77 -0.56
C ASP A 122 18.89 -2.56 -0.59
N TRP A 123 20.19 -2.80 -0.73
CA TRP A 123 21.20 -1.79 -0.99
C TRP A 123 22.22 -2.33 -1.99
N ASP A 124 23.26 -1.55 -2.27
CA ASP A 124 24.38 -1.92 -3.14
C ASP A 124 25.33 -2.96 -2.50
N SER A 125 24.75 -4.00 -1.90
CA SER A 125 25.47 -5.15 -1.35
C SER A 125 25.21 -6.38 -2.21
N TRP A 126 26.25 -7.21 -2.41
CA TRP A 126 26.07 -8.47 -3.13
C TRP A 126 25.06 -9.39 -2.43
N GLY A 127 24.99 -9.36 -1.10
CA GLY A 127 24.03 -10.17 -0.33
C GLY A 127 22.59 -9.85 -0.69
N ASP A 128 22.24 -8.56 -0.80
CA ASP A 128 20.88 -8.18 -1.18
C ASP A 128 20.59 -8.49 -2.66
N VAL A 129 21.55 -8.25 -3.57
CA VAL A 129 21.41 -8.61 -5.00
C VAL A 129 21.24 -10.12 -5.18
N ALA A 130 22.04 -10.93 -4.49
CA ALA A 130 21.98 -12.39 -4.58
C ALA A 130 20.64 -12.95 -4.11
N ALA A 131 20.03 -12.36 -3.08
CA ALA A 131 18.74 -12.79 -2.56
C ALA A 131 17.60 -12.68 -3.60
N HIS A 132 17.66 -11.67 -4.48
CA HIS A 132 16.66 -11.45 -5.54
C HIS A 132 16.52 -12.62 -6.51
N PHE A 133 17.61 -13.33 -6.83
CA PHE A 133 17.56 -14.44 -7.80
C PHE A 133 16.64 -15.57 -7.31
N ASN A 134 16.78 -15.96 -6.04
CA ASN A 134 15.98 -17.02 -5.45
C ASN A 134 14.50 -16.62 -5.33
N VAL A 135 14.25 -15.38 -4.88
CA VAL A 135 12.89 -14.88 -4.67
C VAL A 135 12.17 -14.62 -6.00
N SER A 136 12.84 -14.05 -6.99
CA SER A 136 12.26 -13.83 -8.32
C SER A 136 11.87 -15.15 -8.99
N SER A 137 12.72 -16.17 -8.85
CA SER A 137 12.44 -17.52 -9.37
C SER A 137 11.18 -18.13 -8.75
N SER A 138 10.97 -17.97 -7.43
CA SER A 138 9.78 -18.51 -6.77
C SER A 138 8.48 -17.79 -7.15
N HIS A 139 8.54 -16.51 -7.52
CA HIS A 139 7.39 -15.68 -7.86
C HIS A 139 6.98 -15.73 -9.34
N TYR A 140 7.80 -16.33 -10.21
CA TYR A 140 7.60 -16.35 -11.67
C TYR A 140 6.25 -16.93 -12.11
N ASN A 141 5.68 -17.88 -11.36
CA ASN A 141 4.44 -18.60 -11.71
C ASN A 141 3.23 -18.21 -10.85
N ILE A 142 3.23 -17.04 -10.21
CA ILE A 142 2.04 -16.57 -9.47
C ILE A 142 0.87 -16.32 -10.43
N GLN A 143 -0.33 -16.69 -9.97
CA GLN A 143 -1.58 -16.54 -10.70
C GLN A 143 -2.65 -15.87 -9.79
N PRO A 144 -3.37 -14.85 -10.28
CA PRO A 144 -3.08 -14.12 -11.52
C PRO A 144 -1.72 -13.40 -11.41
N PRO A 145 -0.98 -13.21 -12.51
CA PRO A 145 0.26 -12.46 -12.45
C PRO A 145 -0.04 -10.98 -12.17
N PRO A 146 0.72 -10.30 -11.29
CA PRO A 146 0.68 -8.84 -11.24
C PRO A 146 1.18 -8.28 -12.58
N LEU A 147 0.89 -7.00 -12.86
CA LEU A 147 1.46 -6.32 -14.02
C LEU A 147 3.01 -6.32 -13.95
N LEU A 148 3.57 -6.10 -12.76
CA LEU A 148 5.00 -6.02 -12.49
C LEU A 148 5.37 -6.62 -11.12
N LEU A 149 6.51 -7.31 -11.06
CA LEU A 149 7.18 -7.66 -9.79
C LEU A 149 8.19 -6.56 -9.44
N ASP A 150 8.05 -5.91 -8.27
CA ASP A 150 8.99 -4.88 -7.81
C ASP A 150 10.18 -5.53 -7.08
N ILE A 151 11.38 -5.44 -7.69
CA ILE A 151 12.68 -5.82 -7.10
C ILE A 151 13.46 -4.61 -6.59
N ARG A 152 12.77 -3.51 -6.25
CA ARG A 152 13.27 -2.21 -5.78
C ARG A 152 14.00 -1.39 -6.84
N MET A 153 14.10 -0.09 -6.55
CA MET A 153 14.87 0.89 -7.32
C MET A 153 16.37 0.62 -7.19
N LYS A 154 17.09 0.73 -8.30
CA LYS A 154 18.55 0.55 -8.32
C LYS A 154 19.24 1.64 -7.50
N THR A 155 20.10 1.23 -6.58
CA THR A 155 21.07 2.14 -5.93
C THR A 155 22.32 2.19 -6.81
N VAL A 156 22.58 3.33 -7.44
CA VAL A 156 23.82 3.58 -8.21
C VAL A 156 24.62 4.62 -7.44
N LYS A 157 25.83 4.25 -6.97
CA LYS A 157 26.79 5.20 -6.42
C LYS A 157 27.69 5.71 -7.54
N TYR A 158 27.86 7.03 -7.60
CA TYR A 158 28.87 7.70 -8.43
C TYR A 158 30.15 7.91 -7.60
#